data_AF-A0AAE0FM49-F1
#
_entry.id   AF-A0AAE0FM49-F1
#
_cell.length_a   1.000
_cell.length_b   1.000
_cell.length_c   1.000
_cell.angle_alpha   90.00
_cell.angle_beta   90.00
_cell.angle_gamma   90.00
#
_symmetry.space_group_name_H-M   'P 1'
#
loop_
_entity.id
_entity.type
_entity.pdbx_description
1 polymer ?
#
loop_
_entity_poly.entity_id
_entity_poly.type
_entity_poly.pdbx_seq_one_letter_code
_entity_poly.pdbx_strand_id
1 'polypeptide(L)'
;MSPLQRRRFRTAVSTDAQPTLEGEIVGPGAVEGKMVGSLTQEEVLALSPQRWLSLIRCENFLEEFEQLGVEYVMDFPEVLEDDLIGIGLPMLQRRRFTAAALQVEELKMFQLEKTQANEDVDNSPLGFLQRLRLSDFIDAFTELGVESIDDYIEVLPDDLLNMGLRPLPRRRYMAATQELATKLTA
;
A
#
# COMPACT_ATOMS: atom_id res chain seq x y z
N MET A 1 7.89 -46.23 -19.10
CA MET A 1 8.26 -46.01 -17.69
C MET A 1 9.77 -45.88 -17.61
N SER A 2 10.28 -44.69 -17.31
CA SER A 2 11.72 -44.37 -17.32
C SER A 2 12.20 -44.10 -15.89
N PRO A 3 13.31 -44.74 -15.43
CA PRO A 3 13.73 -44.68 -14.03
C PRO A 3 14.55 -43.44 -13.67
N LEU A 4 14.41 -43.08 -12.39
CA LEU A 4 15.01 -41.97 -11.66
C LEU A 4 16.54 -41.86 -11.83
N GLN A 5 17.02 -40.66 -12.14
CA GLN A 5 18.42 -40.26 -11.92
C GLN A 5 18.51 -39.32 -10.71
N ARG A 6 18.94 -39.89 -9.58
CA ARG A 6 19.32 -39.18 -8.36
C ARG A 6 20.72 -38.57 -8.56
N ARG A 7 20.82 -37.24 -8.62
CA ARG A 7 22.13 -36.55 -8.65
C ARG A 7 22.54 -36.19 -7.22
N ARG A 8 23.62 -36.83 -6.75
CA ARG A 8 24.23 -36.66 -5.42
C ARG A 8 25.04 -35.36 -5.35
N PHE A 9 25.02 -34.77 -4.15
CA PHE A 9 25.87 -33.68 -3.67
C PHE A 9 27.37 -33.98 -3.81
N ARG A 10 28.17 -32.94 -4.06
CA ARG A 10 29.58 -32.85 -3.62
C ARG A 10 29.87 -31.46 -3.08
N THR A 11 30.15 -31.43 -1.79
CA THR A 11 30.77 -30.36 -1.01
C THR A 11 32.25 -30.28 -1.40
N ALA A 12 32.79 -29.07 -1.53
CA ALA A 12 34.22 -28.81 -1.42
C ALA A 12 34.41 -27.47 -0.69
N VAL A 13 34.95 -27.57 0.53
CA VAL A 13 35.51 -26.46 1.31
C VAL A 13 37.02 -26.49 1.10
N SER A 14 37.62 -25.35 0.76
CA SER A 14 38.96 -24.99 1.23
C SER A 14 39.16 -23.48 1.16
N THR A 15 39.51 -22.97 2.33
CA THR A 15 39.96 -21.64 2.75
C THR A 15 41.34 -21.29 2.20
N ASP A 16 41.60 -20.02 1.88
CA ASP A 16 42.67 -19.29 2.58
C ASP A 16 42.66 -17.75 2.38
N ALA A 17 42.96 -17.09 3.50
CA ALA A 17 43.47 -15.75 3.84
C ALA A 17 43.27 -14.47 2.98
N GLN A 18 42.87 -13.40 3.70
CA GLN A 18 42.82 -11.97 3.33
C GLN A 18 44.22 -11.32 3.16
N PRO A 19 44.29 -10.03 2.77
CA PRO A 19 44.40 -9.02 3.81
C PRO A 19 43.50 -7.78 3.65
N THR A 20 43.20 -7.22 4.82
CA THR A 20 42.47 -5.99 5.17
C THR A 20 42.91 -4.74 4.41
N LEU A 21 41.93 -3.98 3.91
CA LEU A 21 42.04 -2.52 3.79
C LEU A 21 40.80 -1.90 4.43
N GLU A 22 41.08 -1.11 5.46
CA GLU A 22 40.17 -0.30 6.23
C GLU A 22 39.50 0.76 5.33
N GLY A 23 38.18 0.85 5.45
CA GLY A 23 37.32 1.76 4.72
C GLY A 23 35.97 1.79 5.40
N GLU A 24 35.96 2.34 6.61
CA GLU A 24 34.80 2.58 7.45
C GLU A 24 33.87 3.57 6.73
N ILE A 25 32.81 3.05 6.10
CA ILE A 25 31.62 3.81 5.75
C ILE A 25 30.46 3.21 6.54
N VAL A 26 30.17 3.87 7.66
CA VAL A 26 28.98 3.66 8.48
C VAL A 26 27.75 4.00 7.64
N GLY A 27 26.98 2.99 7.26
CA GLY A 27 25.66 3.12 6.63
C GLY A 27 24.61 2.38 7.48
N PRO A 28 23.50 3.02 7.88
CA PRO A 28 22.63 2.49 8.93
C PRO A 28 21.65 1.43 8.39
N GLY A 29 21.55 0.31 9.12
CA GLY A 29 20.34 -0.51 9.13
C GLY A 29 20.27 -1.65 8.11
N ALA A 30 21.28 -2.52 8.07
CA ALA A 30 21.08 -3.89 7.62
C ALA A 30 20.14 -4.61 8.62
N VAL A 31 18.84 -4.62 8.34
CA VAL A 31 17.92 -5.54 9.01
C VAL A 31 17.95 -6.85 8.25
N GLU A 32 18.62 -7.82 8.85
CA GLU A 32 18.64 -9.22 8.43
C GLU A 32 17.23 -9.74 8.12
N GLY A 33 17.05 -10.30 6.92
CA GLY A 33 16.38 -11.58 6.66
C GLY A 33 15.02 -11.94 7.28
N LYS A 34 14.30 -11.03 7.95
CA LYS A 34 12.99 -11.32 8.53
C LYS A 34 11.96 -11.42 7.42
N MET A 35 11.25 -12.54 7.36
CA MET A 35 10.05 -12.66 6.53
C MET A 35 8.92 -11.81 7.14
N VAL A 36 7.97 -11.35 6.32
CA VAL A 36 6.82 -10.53 6.78
C VAL A 36 6.13 -11.13 8.02
N GLY A 37 6.00 -12.45 8.10
CA GLY A 37 5.39 -13.14 9.25
C GLY A 37 6.19 -13.13 10.55
N SER A 38 7.37 -12.51 10.60
CA SER A 38 8.21 -12.36 11.81
C SER A 38 8.27 -10.93 12.33
N LEU A 39 7.57 -9.99 11.67
CA LEU A 39 7.48 -8.61 12.10
C LEU A 39 6.28 -8.42 13.03
N THR A 40 6.41 -7.52 14.00
CA THR A 40 5.28 -7.11 14.84
C THR A 40 4.31 -6.24 14.03
N GLN A 41 3.07 -6.11 14.51
CA GLN A 41 2.04 -5.30 13.85
C GLN A 41 2.53 -3.84 13.64
N GLU A 42 3.13 -3.25 14.67
CA GLU A 42 3.67 -1.88 14.62
C GLU A 42 4.85 -1.76 13.65
N GLU A 43 5.70 -2.79 13.57
CA GLU A 43 6.82 -2.82 12.62
C GLU A 43 6.33 -2.83 11.18
N VAL A 44 5.31 -3.65 10.85
CA VAL A 44 4.75 -3.73 9.48
C VAL A 44 4.18 -2.39 9.03
N LEU A 45 3.49 -1.69 9.93
CA LEU A 45 2.82 -0.42 9.64
C LEU A 45 3.80 0.76 9.52
N ALA A 46 4.96 0.67 10.16
CA ALA A 46 6.02 1.66 10.07
C ALA A 46 6.94 1.47 8.84
N LEU A 47 6.74 0.42 8.03
CA LEU A 47 7.54 0.19 6.83
C LEU A 47 7.17 1.19 5.72
N SER A 48 8.17 1.54 4.92
CA SER A 48 7.92 2.17 3.62
C SER A 48 7.38 1.14 2.62
N PRO A 49 6.59 1.57 1.61
CA PRO A 49 6.11 0.67 0.55
C PRO A 49 7.23 -0.13 -0.11
N GLN A 50 8.37 0.50 -0.41
CA GLN A 50 9.55 -0.16 -0.97
C GLN A 50 10.06 -1.30 -0.09
N ARG A 51 10.18 -1.09 1.23
CA ARG A 51 10.66 -2.12 2.15
C ARG A 51 9.67 -3.27 2.24
N TRP A 52 8.38 -2.97 2.33
CA TRP A 52 7.35 -4.00 2.36
C TRP A 52 7.34 -4.84 1.08
N LEU A 53 7.43 -4.21 -0.10
CA LEU A 53 7.52 -4.89 -1.39
C LEU A 53 8.76 -5.79 -1.48
N SER A 54 9.90 -5.35 -0.94
CA SER A 54 11.13 -6.15 -0.90
C SER A 54 10.96 -7.43 -0.09
N LEU A 55 10.22 -7.37 1.03
CA LEU A 55 9.96 -8.55 1.87
C LEU A 55 9.11 -9.61 1.15
N ILE A 56 8.16 -9.17 0.31
CA ILE A 56 7.30 -10.07 -0.48
C ILE A 56 7.89 -10.39 -1.87
N ARG A 57 9.08 -9.88 -2.18
CA ARG A 57 9.82 -10.06 -3.44
C ARG A 57 9.08 -9.47 -4.65
N CYS A 58 8.57 -8.25 -4.48
CA CYS A 58 7.84 -7.46 -5.48
C CYS A 58 8.43 -6.04 -5.64
N GLU A 59 9.67 -5.81 -5.20
CA GLU A 59 10.36 -4.51 -5.21
C GLU A 59 10.51 -3.89 -6.59
N ASN A 60 10.57 -4.71 -7.64
CA ASN A 60 10.70 -4.25 -9.02
C ASN A 60 9.44 -3.56 -9.55
N PHE A 61 8.33 -3.60 -8.82
CA PHE A 61 7.05 -3.03 -9.22
C PHE A 61 6.69 -1.76 -8.43
N LEU A 62 7.66 -1.17 -7.71
CA LEU A 62 7.43 -0.02 -6.85
C LEU A 62 6.83 1.16 -7.62
N GLU A 63 7.40 1.49 -8.78
CA GLU A 63 6.95 2.62 -9.60
C GLU A 63 5.50 2.44 -10.04
N GLU A 64 5.09 1.22 -10.38
CA GLU A 64 3.72 0.91 -10.78
C GLU A 64 2.74 1.04 -9.60
N PHE A 65 3.14 0.64 -8.39
CA PHE A 65 2.33 0.88 -7.20
C PHE A 65 2.23 2.37 -6.85
N GLU A 66 3.29 3.14 -7.04
CA GLU A 66 3.26 4.60 -6.90
C GLU A 66 2.31 5.22 -7.94
N GLN A 67 2.29 4.74 -9.19
CA GLN A 67 1.34 5.21 -10.21
C GLN A 67 -0.11 4.89 -9.84
N LEU A 68 -0.37 3.75 -9.17
CA LEU A 68 -1.70 3.43 -8.63
C LEU A 68 -2.12 4.37 -7.49
N GLY A 69 -1.16 5.02 -6.83
CA GLY A 69 -1.41 5.91 -5.70
C GLY A 69 -1.18 5.28 -4.34
N VAL A 70 -0.32 4.25 -4.27
CA VAL A 70 0.19 3.73 -3.00
C VAL A 70 1.20 4.70 -2.43
N GLU A 71 0.97 5.16 -1.21
CA GLU A 71 1.90 6.01 -0.45
C GLU A 71 2.37 5.32 0.83
N TYR A 72 1.50 4.50 1.41
CA TYR A 72 1.72 3.79 2.66
C TYR A 72 1.42 2.31 2.51
N VAL A 73 1.99 1.48 3.39
CA VAL A 73 1.69 0.04 3.42
C VAL A 73 0.19 -0.22 3.60
N MET A 74 -0.50 0.68 4.29
CA MET A 74 -1.95 0.65 4.51
C MET A 74 -2.81 0.81 3.25
N ASP A 75 -2.20 1.19 2.13
CA ASP A 75 -2.88 1.30 0.84
C ASP A 75 -2.86 -0.02 0.06
N PHE A 76 -1.94 -0.95 0.37
CA PHE A 76 -1.85 -2.23 -0.35
C PHE A 76 -3.12 -3.09 -0.27
N PRO A 77 -3.87 -3.13 0.84
CA PRO A 77 -5.19 -3.79 0.87
C PRO A 77 -6.20 -3.22 -0.13
N GLU A 78 -6.06 -1.96 -0.53
CA GLU A 78 -7.00 -1.30 -1.46
C GLU A 78 -6.70 -1.66 -2.94
N VAL A 79 -5.55 -2.30 -3.21
CA VAL A 79 -5.14 -2.75 -4.54
C VAL A 79 -5.92 -4.01 -4.93
N LEU A 80 -6.66 -3.94 -6.04
CA LEU A 80 -7.50 -5.03 -6.54
C LEU A 80 -6.70 -5.97 -7.43
N GLU A 81 -7.20 -7.19 -7.63
CA GLU A 81 -6.54 -8.16 -8.52
C GLU A 81 -6.38 -7.63 -9.95
N ASP A 82 -7.35 -6.87 -10.45
CA ASP A 82 -7.29 -6.24 -11.77
C ASP A 82 -6.16 -5.21 -11.88
N ASP A 83 -5.86 -4.47 -10.80
CA ASP A 83 -4.70 -3.57 -10.77
C ASP A 83 -3.40 -4.36 -10.85
N LEU A 84 -3.30 -5.47 -10.11
CA LEU A 84 -2.12 -6.35 -10.13
C LEU A 84 -1.92 -6.98 -11.51
N ILE A 85 -2.99 -7.29 -12.22
CA ILE A 85 -2.94 -7.73 -13.61
C ILE A 85 -2.49 -6.59 -14.51
N GLY A 86 -3.04 -5.38 -14.31
CA GLY A 86 -2.73 -4.18 -15.08
C GLY A 86 -1.26 -3.77 -15.01
N ILE A 87 -0.64 -3.85 -13.83
CA ILE A 87 0.80 -3.58 -13.63
C ILE A 87 1.70 -4.74 -14.10
N GLY A 88 1.12 -5.83 -14.61
CA GLY A 88 1.88 -6.96 -15.15
C GLY A 88 2.46 -7.90 -14.09
N LEU A 89 1.91 -7.92 -12.88
CA LEU A 89 2.43 -8.74 -11.79
C LEU A 89 2.25 -10.25 -12.08
N PRO A 90 3.33 -11.06 -12.10
CA PRO A 90 3.26 -12.50 -12.30
C PRO A 90 2.37 -13.20 -11.28
N MET A 91 1.68 -14.27 -11.70
CA MET A 91 0.68 -14.99 -10.88
C MET A 91 1.20 -15.40 -9.49
N LEU A 92 2.46 -15.86 -9.38
CA LEU A 92 3.04 -16.24 -8.10
C LEU A 92 3.28 -15.03 -7.18
N GLN A 93 3.71 -13.90 -7.74
CA GLN A 93 3.87 -12.65 -7.00
C GLN A 93 2.51 -12.08 -6.59
N ARG A 94 1.49 -12.17 -7.44
CA ARG A 94 0.10 -11.80 -7.08
C ARG A 94 -0.38 -12.55 -5.86
N ARG A 95 -0.21 -13.88 -5.83
CA ARG A 95 -0.58 -14.69 -4.66
C ARG A 95 0.15 -14.27 -3.38
N ARG A 96 1.45 -13.95 -3.46
CA ARG A 96 2.22 -13.46 -2.31
C ARG A 96 1.75 -12.10 -1.84
N PHE A 97 1.52 -11.20 -2.79
CA PHE A 97 0.99 -9.86 -2.55
C PHE A 97 -0.37 -9.96 -1.86
N THR A 98 -1.33 -10.69 -2.42
CA THR A 98 -2.67 -10.83 -1.83
C THR A 98 -2.61 -11.42 -0.43
N ALA A 99 -1.80 -12.45 -0.20
CA ALA A 99 -1.65 -13.03 1.13
C ALA A 99 -1.06 -12.04 2.15
N ALA A 100 -0.10 -11.20 1.73
CA ALA A 100 0.49 -10.18 2.59
C ALA A 100 -0.44 -8.97 2.78
N ALA A 101 -1.18 -8.57 1.75
CA ALA A 101 -2.14 -7.47 1.79
C ALA A 101 -3.30 -7.81 2.75
N LEU A 102 -3.77 -9.06 2.78
CA LEU A 102 -4.75 -9.52 3.76
C LEU A 102 -4.26 -9.35 5.21
N GLN A 103 -2.97 -9.62 5.47
CA GLN A 103 -2.41 -9.38 6.80
C GLN A 103 -2.46 -7.90 7.16
N VAL A 104 -2.14 -7.00 6.23
CA VAL A 104 -2.22 -5.56 6.45
C VAL A 104 -3.67 -5.11 6.67
N GLU A 105 -4.63 -5.70 5.95
CA GLU A 105 -6.06 -5.44 6.13
C GLU A 105 -6.54 -5.79 7.54
N GLU A 106 -6.14 -6.97 8.05
CA GLU A 106 -6.44 -7.39 9.42
C GLU A 106 -5.88 -6.39 10.46
N LEU A 107 -4.69 -5.84 10.23
CA LEU A 107 -4.11 -4.80 11.09
C LEU A 107 -4.89 -3.49 11.02
N LYS A 108 -5.34 -3.09 9.84
CA LYS A 108 -6.15 -1.87 9.62
C LYS A 108 -7.47 -1.94 10.37
N MET A 109 -8.15 -3.09 10.30
CA MET A 109 -9.41 -3.30 11.03
C MET A 109 -9.22 -3.20 12.54
N PHE A 110 -8.16 -3.82 13.08
CA PHE A 110 -7.85 -3.74 14.51
C PHE A 110 -7.55 -2.30 14.99
N GLN A 111 -6.93 -1.47 14.15
CA GLN A 111 -6.72 -0.06 14.47
C GLN A 111 -8.02 0.74 14.45
N LEU A 112 -8.88 0.51 13.47
CA LEU A 112 -10.16 1.20 13.33
C LEU A 112 -11.10 0.94 14.53
N GLU A 113 -11.14 -0.30 15.03
CA GLU A 113 -11.92 -0.62 16.25
C GLU A 113 -11.45 0.18 17.48
N LYS A 114 -10.16 0.50 17.54
CA LYS A 114 -9.58 1.25 18.66
C LYS A 114 -9.85 2.76 18.56
N THR A 115 -9.99 3.30 17.35
CA THR A 115 -10.21 4.74 17.11
C THR A 115 -11.68 5.15 17.10
N GLN A 116 -12.60 4.24 16.77
CA GLN A 116 -14.05 4.51 16.79
C GLN A 116 -14.63 4.86 18.18
N ALA A 117 -13.85 4.74 19.25
CA ALA A 117 -14.26 5.13 20.59
C ALA A 117 -14.16 6.64 20.87
N ASN A 118 -13.55 7.45 19.99
CA ASN A 118 -13.28 8.88 20.22
C ASN A 118 -13.33 9.70 18.92
N GLU A 119 -14.50 10.00 18.33
CA GLU A 119 -14.55 11.07 17.31
C GLU A 119 -15.84 11.88 17.40
N ASP A 120 -15.70 13.14 17.82
CA ASP A 120 -16.47 14.25 17.25
C ASP A 120 -16.03 14.35 15.78
N VAL A 121 -16.79 13.71 14.88
CA VAL A 121 -16.46 13.68 13.46
C VAL A 121 -16.59 15.10 12.89
N ASP A 122 -15.46 15.69 12.51
CA ASP A 122 -15.46 16.97 11.81
C ASP A 122 -16.18 16.82 10.46
N ASN A 123 -17.38 17.39 10.40
CA ASN A 123 -18.23 17.42 9.21
C ASN A 123 -17.95 18.66 8.34
N SER A 124 -16.74 19.23 8.43
CA SER A 124 -16.27 20.20 7.46
C SER A 124 -15.83 19.53 6.15
N PRO A 125 -15.89 20.23 4.99
CA PRO A 125 -15.33 19.74 3.73
C PRO A 125 -13.86 19.33 3.86
N LEU A 126 -13.07 20.04 4.67
CA LEU A 126 -11.68 19.72 4.94
C LEU A 126 -11.56 18.42 5.76
N GLY A 127 -12.36 18.26 6.80
CA GLY A 127 -12.40 17.05 7.63
C GLY A 127 -12.81 15.81 6.82
N PHE A 128 -13.70 15.97 5.84
CA PHE A 128 -14.02 14.92 4.87
C PHE A 128 -12.80 14.51 4.05
N LEU A 129 -12.09 15.45 3.42
CA LEU A 129 -10.89 15.13 2.62
C LEU A 129 -9.73 14.59 3.47
N GLN A 130 -9.54 15.08 4.71
CA GLN A 130 -8.50 14.58 5.60
C GLN A 130 -8.70 13.10 5.92
N ARG A 131 -9.93 12.67 6.20
CA ARG A 131 -10.24 11.24 6.42
C ARG A 131 -9.91 10.36 5.22
N LEU A 132 -10.08 10.90 4.02
CA LEU A 132 -9.75 10.21 2.77
C LEU A 132 -8.27 10.30 2.38
N ARG A 133 -7.48 11.11 3.12
CA ARG A 133 -6.10 11.48 2.80
C ARG A 133 -6.00 12.14 1.43
N LEU A 134 -6.92 13.08 1.19
CA LEU A 134 -7.03 13.90 -0.01
C LEU A 134 -6.94 15.39 0.30
N SER A 135 -6.40 15.75 1.48
CA SER A 135 -6.25 17.14 1.91
C SER A 135 -5.46 18.00 0.93
N ASP A 136 -4.51 17.40 0.23
CA ASP A 136 -3.65 18.09 -0.74
C ASP A 136 -4.41 18.54 -1.99
N PHE A 137 -5.62 18.03 -2.20
CA PHE A 137 -6.50 18.38 -3.32
C PHE A 137 -7.59 19.41 -2.94
N ILE A 138 -7.57 19.95 -1.72
CA ILE A 138 -8.61 20.90 -1.24
C ILE A 138 -8.75 22.10 -2.18
N ASP A 139 -7.64 22.64 -2.67
CA ASP A 139 -7.65 23.79 -3.57
C ASP A 139 -8.33 23.42 -4.91
N ALA A 140 -8.07 22.23 -5.44
CA ALA A 140 -8.69 21.74 -6.67
C ALA A 140 -10.20 21.51 -6.54
N PHE A 141 -10.67 21.02 -5.39
CA PHE A 141 -12.10 20.91 -5.10
C PHE A 141 -12.75 22.28 -4.92
N THR A 142 -12.04 23.22 -4.28
CA THR A 142 -12.52 24.60 -4.11
C THR A 142 -12.63 25.30 -5.48
N GLU A 143 -11.67 25.08 -6.38
CA GLU A 143 -11.71 25.59 -7.76
C GLU A 143 -12.85 25.00 -8.59
N LEU A 144 -13.23 23.73 -8.32
CA LEU A 144 -14.41 23.11 -8.92
C LEU A 144 -15.73 23.72 -8.40
N GLY A 145 -15.68 24.42 -7.27
CA GLY A 145 -16.84 25.05 -6.64
C GLY A 145 -17.48 24.23 -5.53
N VAL A 146 -16.75 23.29 -4.93
CA VAL A 146 -17.22 22.55 -3.75
C VAL A 146 -17.19 23.47 -2.53
N GLU A 147 -18.36 23.78 -1.98
CA GLU A 147 -18.53 24.63 -0.79
C GLU A 147 -19.02 23.83 0.43
N SER A 148 -19.72 22.72 0.18
CA SER A 148 -20.34 21.87 1.19
C SER A 148 -19.92 20.40 1.05
N ILE A 149 -20.19 19.60 2.08
CA ILE A 149 -19.95 18.15 2.02
C ILE A 149 -20.85 17.48 0.97
N ASP A 150 -22.06 17.98 0.78
CA ASP A 150 -23.04 17.37 -0.12
C ASP A 150 -22.61 17.53 -1.59
N ASP A 151 -21.90 18.62 -1.91
CA ASP A 151 -21.40 18.92 -3.26
C ASP A 151 -20.39 17.86 -3.75
N TYR A 152 -19.71 17.14 -2.83
CA TYR A 152 -18.80 16.05 -3.22
C TYR A 152 -19.51 14.91 -3.96
N ILE A 153 -20.82 14.73 -3.79
CA ILE A 153 -21.61 13.74 -4.53
C ILE A 153 -21.74 14.13 -6.01
N GLU A 154 -21.73 15.43 -6.32
CA GLU A 154 -21.90 15.94 -7.67
C GLU A 154 -20.60 15.88 -8.51
N VAL A 155 -19.44 15.73 -7.85
CA VAL A 155 -18.15 15.63 -8.53
C VAL A 155 -18.08 14.34 -9.36
N LEU A 156 -17.79 14.49 -10.65
CA LEU A 156 -17.77 13.37 -11.58
C LEU A 156 -16.39 12.68 -11.60
N PRO A 157 -16.32 11.40 -12.02
CA PRO A 157 -15.05 10.70 -12.18
C PRO A 157 -14.05 11.40 -13.12
N ASP A 158 -14.56 12.13 -14.12
CA ASP A 158 -13.75 12.91 -15.06
C ASP A 158 -13.12 14.13 -14.40
N ASP A 159 -13.78 14.77 -13.43
CA ASP A 159 -13.23 15.89 -12.67
C ASP A 159 -12.04 15.40 -11.83
N LEU A 160 -12.19 14.25 -11.18
CA LEU A 160 -11.11 13.64 -10.39
C LEU A 160 -9.89 13.28 -11.26
N LEU A 161 -10.12 12.88 -12.51
CA LEU A 161 -9.05 12.64 -13.48
C LEU A 161 -8.35 13.94 -13.87
N ASN A 162 -9.11 15.01 -14.12
CA ASN A 162 -8.58 16.32 -14.47
C ASN A 162 -7.77 16.95 -13.33
N MET A 163 -8.13 16.67 -12.07
CA MET A 163 -7.36 17.05 -10.88
C MET A 163 -6.09 16.21 -10.68
N GLY A 164 -5.90 15.14 -11.45
CA GLY A 164 -4.74 14.26 -11.36
C GLY A 164 -4.81 13.21 -10.25
N LEU A 165 -6.00 12.89 -9.73
CA LEU A 165 -6.11 11.85 -8.71
C LEU A 165 -5.75 10.47 -9.30
N ARG A 166 -4.84 9.79 -8.61
CA ARG A 166 -4.42 8.42 -8.93
C ARG A 166 -5.54 7.40 -8.66
N PRO A 167 -5.48 6.19 -9.26
CA PRO A 167 -6.55 5.19 -9.16
C PRO A 167 -7.03 4.83 -7.74
N LEU A 168 -6.13 4.72 -6.76
CA LEU A 168 -6.49 4.40 -5.37
C LEU A 168 -7.18 5.58 -4.66
N PRO A 169 -6.59 6.80 -4.63
CA PRO A 169 -7.28 8.02 -4.18
C PRO A 169 -8.69 8.19 -4.75
N ARG A 170 -8.87 7.96 -6.07
CA ARG A 170 -10.19 8.03 -6.72
C ARG A 170 -11.16 6.98 -6.19
N ARG A 171 -10.72 5.74 -5.98
CA ARG A 171 -11.56 4.69 -5.39
C ARG A 171 -11.99 5.03 -3.98
N ARG A 172 -11.08 5.54 -3.14
CA ARG A 172 -11.41 5.99 -1.78
C ARG A 172 -12.48 7.09 -1.82
N TYR A 173 -12.30 8.07 -2.70
CA TYR A 173 -13.27 9.13 -2.91
C TYR A 173 -14.64 8.58 -3.31
N MET A 174 -14.70 7.78 -4.38
CA MET A 174 -15.94 7.20 -4.90
C MET A 174 -16.68 6.35 -3.87
N ALA A 175 -15.96 5.56 -3.07
CA ALA A 175 -16.55 4.76 -2.01
C ALA A 175 -17.16 5.65 -0.92
N ALA A 176 -16.47 6.72 -0.53
CA ALA A 176 -16.93 7.65 0.49
C ALA A 176 -18.12 8.49 0.03
N THR A 177 -18.14 8.97 -1.21
CA THR A 177 -19.29 9.71 -1.75
C THR A 177 -20.50 8.80 -1.96
N GLN A 178 -20.29 7.53 -2.32
CA GLN A 178 -21.37 6.54 -2.37
C GLN A 178 -21.99 6.33 -0.99
N GLU A 179 -21.18 6.20 0.07
CA GLU A 179 -21.69 6.12 1.44
C GLU A 179 -22.46 7.39 1.84
N LEU A 180 -21.95 8.57 1.46
CA LEU A 180 -22.60 9.84 1.73
C LEU A 180 -23.96 9.96 1.04
N ALA A 181 -24.03 9.59 -0.23
CA ALA A 181 -25.27 9.56 -1.00
C ALA A 181 -26.30 8.61 -0.36
N THR A 182 -25.88 7.43 0.12
CA THR A 182 -26.81 6.52 0.80
C THR A 182 -27.37 7.12 2.09
N LYS A 183 -26.58 7.88 2.86
CA LYS A 183 -27.02 8.54 4.10
C LYS A 183 -28.01 9.67 3.86
N LEU A 184 -27.88 10.42 2.76
CA LEU A 184 -28.84 11.48 2.42
C LEU A 184 -30.19 10.93 1.94
N THR A 185 -30.21 9.72 1.39
CA THR A 185 -31.44 9.07 0.90
C THR A 185 -32.17 8.22 1.94
N ALA A 186 -31.57 7.99 3.12
CA ALA A 186 -32.10 7.15 4.19
C ALA A 186 -32.88 7.97 5.23
#